data_AF-Q6YFD3-F1
#
_entry.id   AF-Q6YFD3-F1
#
_cell.length_a   1.000
_cell.length_b   1.000
_cell.length_c   1.000
_cell.angle_alpha   90.00
_cell.angle_beta   90.00
_cell.angle_gamma   90.00
#
_symmetry.space_group_name_H-M   'P 1'
#
loop_
_entity.id
_entity.type
_entity.pdbx_description
1 polymer ?
#
loop_
_entity_poly.entity_id
_entity_poly.type
_entity_poly.pdbx_seq_one_letter_code
_entity_poly.pdbx_strand_id
1 'polypeptide(L)'
;MSSSDAVPTSTSKDYTERTLSPEVSSAALSCWIDAARVLEPKSYSDQDILEKYIICMDRDSSDVSERIRNAMRNCNESRQEYHFNLPTTDGPFYDDNLGQYCLLRGARFRTISTSSNVEAKRDRAVRMHFLLSEILKLLQLKKVIDVGAIGYLEKFKFGNYSRSALLRRINDACMLLGTNRLSLNISVMSRGSIIGPVLFKVGEDVMIDASLRAVQIPHDIHLVDHIKLKKPVSFVLVVEKLSIFNMLVNLNFHVTHNCIIITGCGKPDMATRGAVFKLNYCLPVKVYILADLDLDGLQIYL
;
A
#
# COMPACT_ATOMS: atom_id res chain seq x y z
N MET A 1 5.78 4.08 67.17
CA MET A 1 6.17 2.74 66.70
C MET A 1 5.25 2.40 65.56
N SER A 2 5.82 2.40 64.35
CA SER A 2 5.19 2.14 63.07
C SER A 2 4.81 0.67 62.92
N SER A 3 3.54 0.38 62.68
CA SER A 3 3.07 -0.94 62.26
C SER A 3 3.04 -1.00 60.73
N SER A 4 3.90 -1.85 60.18
CA SER A 4 4.06 -2.17 58.76
C SER A 4 3.02 -3.21 58.33
N ASP A 5 2.13 -2.84 57.41
CA ASP A 5 1.27 -3.80 56.70
C ASP A 5 1.97 -4.27 55.43
N ALA A 6 2.32 -5.56 55.43
CA ALA A 6 2.92 -6.26 54.31
C ALA A 6 1.84 -6.67 53.29
N VAL A 7 2.05 -6.27 52.03
CA VAL A 7 1.24 -6.69 50.87
C VAL A 7 1.74 -8.07 50.41
N PRO A 8 0.87 -9.07 50.17
CA PRO A 8 1.30 -10.38 49.70
C PRO A 8 1.58 -10.35 48.18
N THR A 9 2.81 -10.71 47.83
CA THR A 9 3.28 -11.00 46.47
C THR A 9 2.69 -12.32 45.98
N SER A 10 1.84 -12.29 44.95
CA SER A 10 1.40 -13.48 44.22
C SER A 10 2.08 -13.52 42.83
N THR A 11 3.07 -14.40 42.76
CA THR A 11 3.55 -15.18 41.61
C THR A 11 2.92 -14.86 40.25
N SER A 12 3.65 -14.07 39.45
CA SER A 12 3.47 -13.97 38.00
C SER A 12 3.76 -15.32 37.35
N LYS A 13 2.75 -15.91 36.71
CA LYS A 13 2.96 -16.96 35.71
C LYS A 13 3.64 -16.32 34.50
N ASP A 14 4.86 -16.77 34.21
CA ASP A 14 5.64 -16.37 33.03
C ASP A 14 4.86 -16.65 31.74
N TYR A 15 4.42 -15.60 31.07
CA TYR A 15 3.90 -15.67 29.71
C TYR A 15 5.08 -15.52 28.76
N THR A 16 5.45 -16.65 28.16
CA THR A 16 6.53 -16.86 27.20
C THR A 16 6.76 -15.68 26.25
N GLU A 17 7.93 -15.03 26.36
CA GLU A 17 8.60 -14.47 25.20
C GLU A 17 8.77 -15.60 24.19
N ARG A 18 8.03 -15.57 23.08
CA ARG A 18 8.55 -16.18 21.86
C ARG A 18 9.48 -15.16 21.24
N THR A 19 10.72 -15.12 21.72
CA THR A 19 11.83 -14.91 20.81
C THR A 19 11.69 -15.97 19.72
N LEU A 20 11.79 -15.53 18.47
CA LEU A 20 12.08 -16.44 17.39
C LEU A 20 13.32 -17.23 17.86
N SER A 21 13.22 -18.55 18.00
CA SER A 21 14.45 -19.34 18.03
C SER A 21 15.23 -18.99 16.76
N PRO A 22 16.56 -19.10 16.73
CA PRO A 22 17.35 -18.81 15.52
C PRO A 22 16.79 -19.55 14.28
N GLU A 23 16.16 -20.70 14.51
CA GLU A 23 15.43 -21.48 13.51
C GLU A 23 14.13 -20.82 13.03
N VAL A 24 13.33 -20.16 13.90
CA VAL A 24 12.09 -19.46 13.49
C VAL A 24 12.39 -18.07 12.92
N SER A 25 13.51 -17.42 13.27
CA SER A 25 13.93 -16.21 12.56
C SER A 25 14.40 -16.57 11.15
N SER A 26 15.06 -17.72 10.99
CA SER A 26 15.29 -18.30 9.68
C SER A 26 14.00 -18.76 9.03
N ALA A 27 12.97 -19.24 9.76
CA ALA A 27 11.71 -19.71 9.19
C ALA A 27 10.75 -18.57 8.84
N ALA A 28 10.78 -17.43 9.54
CA ALA A 28 10.01 -16.24 9.17
C ALA A 28 10.67 -15.60 7.94
N LEU A 29 12.00 -15.45 7.94
CA LEU A 29 12.74 -14.96 6.78
C LEU A 29 12.71 -15.97 5.62
N SER A 30 12.73 -17.28 5.90
CA SER A 30 12.55 -18.34 4.90
C SER A 30 11.11 -18.37 4.42
N CYS A 31 10.12 -18.09 5.26
CA CYS A 31 8.72 -18.08 4.84
C CYS A 31 8.36 -16.76 4.14
N TRP A 32 9.12 -15.67 4.35
CA TRP A 32 9.12 -14.49 3.48
C TRP A 32 9.80 -14.78 2.14
N ILE A 33 10.93 -15.49 2.14
CA ILE A 33 11.55 -16.05 0.94
C ILE A 33 10.61 -17.08 0.29
N ASP A 34 9.82 -17.84 1.04
CA ASP A 34 8.93 -18.87 0.53
C ASP A 34 7.60 -18.27 0.08
N ALA A 35 7.11 -17.18 0.68
CA ALA A 35 6.00 -16.37 0.19
C ALA A 35 6.42 -15.56 -1.06
N ALA A 36 7.67 -15.11 -1.12
CA ALA A 36 8.28 -14.58 -2.33
C ALA A 36 8.54 -15.68 -3.39
N ARG A 37 8.84 -16.93 -3.00
CA ARG A 37 8.94 -18.10 -3.89
C ARG A 37 7.59 -18.65 -4.31
N VAL A 38 6.52 -18.46 -3.52
CA VAL A 38 5.13 -18.71 -3.95
C VAL A 38 4.75 -17.73 -5.07
N LEU A 39 5.44 -16.58 -5.15
CA LEU A 39 5.36 -15.63 -6.25
C LEU A 39 6.45 -15.83 -7.32
N GLU A 40 7.38 -16.79 -7.16
CA GLU A 40 8.29 -17.17 -8.23
C GLU A 40 7.51 -18.00 -9.25
N PRO A 41 7.42 -17.56 -10.52
CA PRO A 41 6.70 -18.28 -11.56
C PRO A 41 7.31 -19.68 -11.73
N LYS A 42 6.61 -20.72 -11.28
CA LYS A 42 7.01 -22.10 -11.54
C LYS A 42 6.68 -22.54 -12.97
N SER A 43 7.08 -21.78 -13.99
CA SER A 43 7.02 -22.22 -15.41
C SER A 43 7.37 -21.17 -16.48
N TYR A 44 7.42 -19.87 -16.17
CA TYR A 44 7.63 -18.84 -17.18
C TYR A 44 9.09 -18.37 -17.23
N SER A 45 9.62 -18.15 -18.44
CA SER A 45 10.82 -17.33 -18.59
C SER A 45 10.48 -15.85 -18.33
N ASP A 46 11.44 -15.05 -17.87
CA ASP A 46 11.23 -13.61 -17.64
C ASP A 46 10.70 -12.88 -18.89
N GLN A 47 11.05 -13.37 -20.08
CA GLN A 47 10.61 -12.83 -21.36
C GLN A 47 9.13 -13.09 -21.62
N ASP A 48 8.64 -14.29 -21.33
CA ASP A 48 7.21 -14.65 -21.49
C ASP A 48 6.31 -13.77 -20.62
N ILE A 49 6.75 -13.47 -19.39
CA ILE A 49 6.01 -12.64 -18.45
C ILE A 49 5.97 -11.19 -18.93
N LEU A 50 7.10 -10.67 -19.43
CA LEU A 50 7.19 -9.29 -19.95
C LEU A 50 6.34 -9.08 -21.20
N GLU A 51 6.21 -10.11 -22.05
CA GLU A 51 5.35 -10.07 -23.23
C GLU A 51 3.88 -10.19 -22.88
N LYS A 52 3.54 -11.09 -21.96
CA LYS A 52 2.14 -11.36 -21.56
C LYS A 52 1.56 -10.28 -20.65
N TYR A 53 2.36 -9.65 -19.80
CA TYR A 53 1.90 -8.75 -18.75
C TYR A 53 2.52 -7.35 -18.83
N ILE A 54 1.85 -6.38 -18.20
CA ILE A 54 2.46 -5.09 -17.88
C ILE A 54 3.11 -5.22 -16.51
N ILE A 55 4.43 -5.22 -16.47
CA ILE A 55 5.20 -5.33 -15.22
C ILE A 55 5.64 -3.95 -14.76
N CYS A 56 5.17 -3.57 -13.57
CA CYS A 56 5.60 -2.37 -12.85
C CYS A 56 6.37 -2.82 -11.60
N MET A 57 7.67 -2.56 -11.56
CA MET A 57 8.57 -3.01 -10.49
C MET A 57 9.21 -1.84 -9.75
N ASP A 58 9.78 -2.13 -8.57
CA ASP A 58 10.65 -1.19 -7.86
C ASP A 58 11.88 -0.86 -8.71
N ARG A 59 12.22 0.43 -8.79
CA ARG A 59 13.34 0.94 -9.57
C ARG A 59 14.06 2.06 -8.84
N ASP A 60 15.36 2.20 -9.12
CA ASP A 60 16.17 3.28 -8.59
C ASP A 60 15.81 4.64 -9.20
N SER A 61 15.99 5.70 -8.40
CA SER A 61 15.70 7.08 -8.82
C SER A 61 16.43 7.51 -10.09
N SER A 62 17.62 6.95 -10.37
CA SER A 62 18.40 7.19 -11.60
C SER A 62 17.71 6.62 -12.83
N ASP A 63 17.33 5.34 -12.80
CA ASP A 63 16.61 4.65 -13.90
C ASP A 63 15.24 5.31 -14.15
N VAL A 64 14.50 5.64 -13.08
CA VAL A 64 13.21 6.35 -13.18
C VAL A 64 13.41 7.71 -13.87
N SER A 65 14.43 8.47 -13.48
CA SER A 65 14.71 9.78 -14.08
C SER A 65 15.08 9.67 -15.55
N GLU A 66 15.87 8.67 -15.94
CA GLU A 66 16.23 8.43 -17.34
C GLU A 66 15.00 8.06 -18.18
N ARG A 67 14.15 7.17 -17.66
CA ARG A 67 12.89 6.77 -18.32
C ARG A 67 11.95 7.95 -18.51
N ILE A 68 11.83 8.83 -17.53
CA ILE A 68 11.03 10.06 -17.64
C ILE A 68 11.59 10.95 -18.76
N ARG A 69 12.92 11.16 -18.80
CA ARG A 69 13.55 11.96 -19.87
C ARG A 69 13.33 11.34 -21.25
N ASN A 70 13.43 10.01 -21.37
CA ASN A 70 13.18 9.30 -22.61
C ASN A 70 11.71 9.42 -23.05
N ALA A 71 10.76 9.29 -22.11
CA ALA A 71 9.33 9.48 -22.39
C ALA A 71 9.00 10.92 -22.80
N MET A 72 9.73 11.91 -22.27
CA MET A 72 9.55 13.33 -22.57
C MET A 72 10.42 13.82 -23.75
N ARG A 73 11.25 12.96 -24.36
CA ARG A 73 12.22 13.38 -25.40
C ARG A 73 11.58 14.05 -26.61
N ASN A 74 10.37 13.62 -26.97
CA ASN A 74 9.60 14.15 -28.10
C ASN A 74 8.57 15.22 -27.68
N CYS A 75 8.59 15.65 -26.41
CA CYS A 75 7.73 16.71 -25.92
C CYS A 75 8.40 18.08 -26.14
N ASN A 76 7.63 19.05 -26.62
CA ASN A 76 8.08 20.42 -26.78
C ASN A 76 7.25 21.34 -25.87
N GLU A 77 7.89 21.83 -24.81
CA GLU A 77 7.23 22.69 -23.81
C GLU A 77 6.88 24.07 -24.37
N SER A 78 7.70 24.66 -25.25
CA SER A 78 7.43 25.99 -25.82
C SER A 78 6.24 25.99 -26.79
N ARG A 79 6.03 24.87 -27.49
CA ARG A 79 4.89 24.67 -28.40
C ARG A 79 3.70 23.95 -27.74
N GLN A 80 3.82 23.53 -26.49
CA GLN A 80 2.85 22.65 -25.80
C GLN A 80 2.48 21.40 -26.62
N GLU A 81 3.47 20.83 -27.31
CA GLU A 81 3.32 19.61 -28.09
C GLU A 81 3.75 18.41 -27.26
N TYR A 82 2.78 17.62 -26.79
CA TYR A 82 3.01 16.46 -25.95
C TYR A 82 2.47 15.21 -26.62
N HIS A 83 3.24 14.12 -26.57
CA HIS A 83 2.87 12.85 -27.16
C HIS A 83 3.37 11.68 -26.31
N PHE A 84 2.44 10.85 -25.83
CA PHE A 84 2.73 9.68 -25.00
C PHE A 84 2.01 8.45 -25.55
N ASN A 85 2.73 7.34 -25.70
CA ASN A 85 2.17 6.05 -26.12
C ASN A 85 2.11 5.11 -24.91
N LEU A 86 0.91 4.87 -24.41
CA LEU A 86 0.67 4.05 -23.23
C LEU A 86 0.30 2.62 -23.64
N PRO A 87 0.85 1.59 -22.98
CA PRO A 87 0.35 0.24 -23.18
C PRO A 87 -1.12 0.15 -22.72
N THR A 88 -1.93 -0.63 -23.43
CA THR A 88 -3.30 -0.93 -23.01
C THR A 88 -3.34 -2.22 -22.19
N THR A 89 -4.40 -2.42 -21.42
CA THR A 89 -4.64 -3.65 -20.65
C THR A 89 -5.92 -4.30 -21.12
N ASP A 90 -5.91 -5.61 -21.32
CA ASP A 90 -7.12 -6.38 -21.64
C ASP A 90 -7.95 -6.73 -20.39
N GLY A 91 -7.47 -6.32 -19.21
CA GLY A 91 -8.16 -6.46 -17.92
C GLY A 91 -7.41 -7.34 -16.93
N PRO A 92 -7.96 -7.50 -15.72
CA PRO A 92 -7.42 -8.43 -14.73
C PRO A 92 -7.67 -9.88 -15.16
N PHE A 93 -6.65 -10.71 -15.05
CA PHE A 93 -6.67 -12.14 -15.33
C PHE A 93 -6.02 -12.86 -14.16
N TYR A 94 -6.66 -13.89 -13.61
CA TYR A 94 -6.03 -14.73 -12.58
C TYR A 94 -5.11 -15.74 -13.26
N ASP A 95 -3.80 -15.65 -13.02
CA ASP A 95 -2.83 -16.62 -13.53
C ASP A 95 -2.57 -17.68 -12.46
N ASP A 96 -3.04 -18.91 -12.72
CA ASP A 96 -2.91 -20.05 -11.81
C ASP A 96 -1.44 -20.41 -11.51
N ASN A 97 -0.51 -20.16 -12.44
CA ASN A 97 0.92 -20.44 -12.25
C ASN A 97 1.59 -19.40 -11.34
N LEU A 98 1.10 -18.16 -11.35
CA LEU A 98 1.56 -17.09 -10.47
C LEU A 98 0.74 -17.00 -9.18
N GLY A 99 -0.38 -17.71 -9.08
CA GLY A 99 -1.30 -17.70 -7.94
C GLY A 99 -1.93 -16.34 -7.66
N GLN A 100 -1.97 -15.42 -8.64
CA GLN A 100 -2.37 -14.03 -8.45
C GLN A 100 -3.08 -13.42 -9.66
N TYR A 101 -3.81 -12.33 -9.43
CA TYR A 101 -4.38 -11.52 -10.50
C TYR A 101 -3.30 -10.65 -11.17
N CYS A 102 -3.14 -10.82 -12.47
CA CYS A 102 -2.22 -10.06 -13.31
C CYS A 102 -2.99 -9.18 -14.30
N LEU A 103 -2.36 -8.11 -14.78
CA LEU A 103 -2.92 -7.25 -15.83
C LEU A 103 -2.34 -7.67 -17.17
N LEU A 104 -3.18 -8.27 -18.01
CA LEU A 104 -2.79 -8.68 -19.36
C LEU A 104 -2.40 -7.47 -20.19
N ARG A 105 -1.28 -7.58 -20.90
CA ARG A 105 -0.84 -6.57 -21.87
C ARG A 105 -1.74 -6.65 -23.10
N GLY A 106 -2.43 -5.55 -23.39
CA GLY A 106 -3.21 -5.43 -24.61
C GLY A 106 -2.33 -5.24 -25.83
N ALA A 107 -2.79 -5.75 -26.98
CA ALA A 107 -2.05 -5.70 -28.25
C ALA A 107 -1.84 -4.28 -28.81
N ARG A 108 -2.54 -3.28 -28.27
CA ARG A 108 -2.55 -1.90 -28.78
C ARG A 108 -1.92 -0.94 -27.79
N PHE A 109 -1.44 0.18 -28.32
CA PHE A 109 -1.07 1.34 -27.51
C PHE A 109 -2.15 2.41 -27.58
N ARG A 110 -2.41 3.05 -26.45
CA ARG A 110 -3.27 4.22 -26.34
C ARG A 110 -2.41 5.47 -26.41
N THR A 111 -2.51 6.19 -27.51
CA THR A 111 -1.85 7.49 -27.67
C THR A 111 -2.61 8.60 -26.95
N ILE A 112 -1.88 9.38 -26.17
CA ILE A 112 -2.33 10.64 -25.56
C ILE A 112 -1.47 11.75 -26.14
N SER A 113 -2.10 12.69 -26.86
CA SER A 113 -1.39 13.81 -27.46
C SER A 113 -2.19 15.12 -27.44
N THR A 114 -1.47 16.25 -27.49
CA THR A 114 -2.08 17.58 -27.66
C THR A 114 -2.56 17.84 -29.09
N SER A 115 -2.10 17.06 -30.06
CA SER A 115 -2.58 17.06 -31.46
C SER A 115 -3.93 16.37 -31.68
N SER A 116 -4.51 15.77 -30.64
CA SER A 116 -5.81 15.10 -30.73
C SER A 116 -6.96 16.10 -30.89
N ASN A 117 -7.92 15.79 -31.78
CA ASN A 117 -9.14 16.59 -31.95
C ASN A 117 -10.06 16.57 -30.71
N VAL A 118 -9.86 15.61 -29.80
CA VAL A 118 -10.64 15.48 -28.56
C VAL A 118 -10.00 16.29 -27.44
N GLU A 119 -10.73 17.28 -26.90
CA GLU A 119 -10.28 18.17 -25.83
C GLU A 119 -9.81 17.42 -24.57
N ALA A 120 -10.57 16.43 -24.12
CA ALA A 120 -10.21 15.62 -22.96
C ALA A 120 -8.88 14.87 -23.13
N LYS A 121 -8.51 14.49 -24.36
CA LYS A 121 -7.19 13.86 -24.64
C LYS A 121 -6.06 14.89 -24.60
N ARG A 122 -6.32 16.11 -25.06
CA ARG A 122 -5.35 17.23 -25.00
C ARG A 122 -5.05 17.62 -23.56
N ASP A 123 -6.08 17.86 -22.74
CA ASP A 123 -5.93 18.17 -21.30
C ASP A 123 -5.16 17.04 -20.59
N ARG A 124 -5.48 15.78 -20.88
CA ARG A 124 -4.77 14.63 -20.31
C ARG A 124 -3.29 14.60 -20.69
N ALA A 125 -2.93 14.99 -21.91
CA ALA A 125 -1.53 15.07 -22.37
C ALA A 125 -0.75 16.16 -21.61
N VAL A 126 -1.34 17.36 -21.49
CA VAL A 126 -0.74 18.49 -20.76
C VAL A 126 -0.53 18.12 -19.29
N ARG A 127 -1.52 17.51 -18.65
CA ARG A 127 -1.41 17.07 -17.25
C ARG A 127 -0.44 15.91 -17.06
N MET A 128 -0.33 15.01 -18.03
CA MET A 128 0.68 13.94 -17.99
C MET A 128 2.09 14.51 -18.02
N HIS A 129 2.36 15.45 -18.93
CA HIS A 129 3.64 16.15 -18.99
C HIS A 129 3.94 16.85 -17.66
N PHE A 130 2.98 17.61 -17.12
CA PHE A 130 3.12 18.27 -15.82
C PHE A 130 3.46 17.28 -14.69
N LEU A 131 2.73 16.15 -14.60
CA LEU A 131 2.99 15.12 -13.59
C LEU A 131 4.42 14.57 -13.70
N LEU A 132 4.87 14.22 -14.91
CA LEU A 132 6.22 13.71 -15.13
C LEU A 132 7.31 14.74 -14.80
N SER A 133 7.08 16.02 -15.13
CA SER A 133 7.98 17.11 -14.76
C SER A 133 8.09 17.28 -13.24
N GLU A 134 6.97 17.22 -12.52
CA GLU A 134 6.98 17.31 -11.05
C GLU A 134 7.66 16.09 -10.42
N ILE A 135 7.42 14.87 -10.92
CA ILE A 135 8.14 13.67 -10.47
C ILE A 135 9.65 13.83 -10.66
N LEU A 136 10.10 14.33 -11.82
CA LEU A 136 11.51 14.54 -12.08
C LEU A 136 12.16 15.51 -11.07
N LYS A 137 11.47 16.60 -10.72
CA LYS A 137 11.92 17.53 -9.67
C LYS A 137 11.98 16.86 -8.30
N LEU A 138 10.97 16.07 -7.95
CA LEU A 138 10.90 15.35 -6.66
C LEU A 138 12.03 14.31 -6.51
N LEU A 139 12.37 13.61 -7.60
CA LEU A 139 13.49 12.68 -7.64
C LEU A 139 14.83 13.41 -7.42
N GLN A 140 15.04 14.57 -8.05
CA GLN A 140 16.23 15.40 -7.86
C GLN A 140 16.36 15.91 -6.42
N LEU A 141 15.23 16.35 -5.83
CA LEU A 141 15.18 16.84 -4.47
C LEU A 141 15.19 15.73 -3.40
N LYS A 142 15.10 14.46 -3.80
CA LYS A 142 14.94 13.30 -2.91
C LYS A 142 13.77 13.47 -1.93
N LYS A 143 12.66 14.05 -2.41
CA LYS A 143 11.45 14.28 -1.61
C LYS A 143 10.32 13.40 -2.08
N VAL A 144 9.56 12.87 -1.13
CA VAL A 144 8.31 12.15 -1.37
C VAL A 144 7.13 13.11 -1.24
N ILE A 145 6.17 13.01 -2.15
CA ILE A 145 4.94 13.82 -2.13
C ILE A 145 3.71 12.93 -1.99
N ASP A 146 2.69 13.39 -1.25
CA ASP A 146 1.40 12.72 -1.22
C ASP A 146 0.55 13.05 -2.45
N VAL A 147 -0.27 12.11 -2.91
CA VAL A 147 -1.23 12.30 -4.03
C VAL A 147 -2.14 13.50 -3.80
N GLY A 148 -2.57 13.78 -2.56
CA GLY A 148 -3.37 14.95 -2.23
C GLY A 148 -2.63 16.26 -2.51
N ALA A 149 -1.34 16.32 -2.21
CA ALA A 149 -0.52 17.50 -2.47
C ALA A 149 -0.34 17.74 -3.99
N ILE A 150 -0.14 16.68 -4.78
CA ILE A 150 -0.18 16.79 -6.25
C ILE A 150 -1.52 17.34 -6.74
N GLY A 151 -2.63 16.92 -6.11
CA GLY A 151 -3.96 17.44 -6.41
C GLY A 151 -4.09 18.96 -6.18
N TYR A 152 -3.47 19.50 -5.13
CA TYR A 152 -3.41 20.95 -4.91
C TYR A 152 -2.57 21.65 -5.98
N LEU A 153 -1.44 21.08 -6.38
CA LEU A 153 -0.59 21.62 -7.46
C LEU A 153 -1.36 21.67 -8.78
N GLU A 154 -2.12 20.62 -9.13
CA GLU A 154 -2.97 20.63 -10.32
C GLU A 154 -4.09 21.65 -10.23
N LYS A 155 -4.76 21.77 -9.08
CA LYS A 155 -5.81 22.77 -8.87
C LYS A 155 -5.26 24.18 -9.02
N PHE A 156 -4.06 24.45 -8.51
CA PHE A 156 -3.39 25.73 -8.65
C PHE A 156 -3.04 26.04 -10.11
N LYS A 157 -2.50 25.07 -10.86
CA LYS A 157 -2.05 25.26 -12.24
C LYS A 157 -3.19 25.29 -13.27
N PHE A 158 -4.22 24.46 -13.09
CA PHE A 158 -5.28 24.22 -14.08
C PHE A 158 -6.67 24.69 -13.62
N GLY A 159 -6.79 25.24 -12.41
CA GLY A 159 -8.06 25.71 -11.82
C GLY A 159 -9.00 24.60 -11.33
N ASN A 160 -8.81 23.35 -11.77
CA ASN A 160 -9.63 22.21 -11.38
C ASN A 160 -8.79 20.94 -11.16
N TYR A 161 -9.37 20.01 -10.41
CA TYR A 161 -8.73 18.74 -10.06
C TYR A 161 -9.79 17.65 -9.83
N SER A 162 -9.47 16.43 -10.27
CA SER A 162 -10.23 15.23 -9.97
C SER A 162 -9.29 14.14 -9.48
N ARG A 163 -9.51 13.65 -8.25
CA ARG A 163 -8.69 12.61 -7.63
C ARG A 163 -8.67 11.32 -8.45
N SER A 164 -9.82 10.92 -8.99
CA SER A 164 -9.90 9.72 -9.83
C SER A 164 -9.13 9.89 -11.14
N ALA A 165 -9.15 11.09 -11.74
CA ALA A 165 -8.38 11.38 -12.93
C ALA A 165 -6.86 11.40 -12.66
N LEU A 166 -6.43 11.96 -11.52
CA LEU A 166 -5.02 11.95 -11.11
C LEU A 166 -4.52 10.54 -10.84
N LEU A 167 -5.26 9.73 -10.07
CA LEU A 167 -4.87 8.35 -9.80
C LEU A 167 -4.76 7.52 -11.09
N ARG A 168 -5.67 7.73 -12.05
CA ARG A 168 -5.56 7.13 -13.38
C ARG A 168 -4.31 7.58 -14.12
N ARG A 169 -3.95 8.88 -14.08
CA ARG A 169 -2.71 9.39 -14.70
C ARG A 169 -1.44 8.88 -14.02
N ILE A 170 -1.44 8.75 -12.69
CA ILE A 170 -0.31 8.15 -11.96
C ILE A 170 -0.14 6.69 -12.39
N ASN A 171 -1.25 5.94 -12.50
CA ASN A 171 -1.19 4.56 -12.99
C ASN A 171 -0.70 4.50 -14.45
N ASP A 172 -1.20 5.38 -15.31
CA ASP A 172 -0.73 5.52 -16.70
C ASP A 172 0.79 5.83 -16.72
N ALA A 173 1.30 6.69 -15.83
CA ALA A 173 2.73 6.99 -15.72
C ALA A 173 3.55 5.78 -15.23
N CYS A 174 3.06 5.03 -14.24
CA CYS A 174 3.66 3.77 -13.81
C CYS A 174 3.79 2.79 -14.98
N MET A 175 2.73 2.63 -15.77
CA MET A 175 2.72 1.76 -16.95
C MET A 175 3.65 2.26 -18.06
N LEU A 176 3.70 3.57 -18.29
CA LEU A 176 4.59 4.19 -19.28
C LEU A 176 6.07 3.95 -18.96
N LEU A 177 6.42 4.04 -17.68
CA LEU A 177 7.79 3.96 -17.21
C LEU A 177 8.19 2.52 -16.84
N GLY A 178 7.23 1.62 -16.63
CA GLY A 178 7.46 0.27 -16.11
C GLY A 178 7.92 0.27 -14.66
N THR A 179 7.40 1.20 -13.86
CA THR A 179 7.78 1.43 -12.47
C THR A 179 6.57 1.33 -11.57
N ASN A 180 6.76 0.97 -10.31
CA ASN A 180 5.69 1.11 -9.33
C ASN A 180 5.56 2.58 -8.87
N ARG A 181 4.52 2.86 -8.09
CA ARG A 181 4.22 4.21 -7.60
C ARG A 181 5.25 4.73 -6.59
N LEU A 182 5.84 3.84 -5.79
CA LEU A 182 6.83 4.20 -4.77
C LEU A 182 8.11 4.74 -5.42
N SER A 183 8.55 4.12 -6.53
CA SER A 183 9.69 4.60 -7.32
C SER A 183 9.49 5.98 -7.97
N LEU A 184 8.24 6.48 -8.04
CA LEU A 184 7.94 7.84 -8.50
C LEU A 184 8.02 8.88 -7.37
N ASN A 185 8.43 8.50 -6.15
CA ASN A 185 8.34 9.32 -4.95
C ASN A 185 6.91 9.83 -4.66
N ILE A 186 5.89 9.06 -5.04
CA ILE A 186 4.49 9.37 -4.79
C ILE A 186 3.97 8.45 -3.68
N SER A 187 3.67 9.04 -2.54
CA SER A 187 3.00 8.39 -1.43
C SER A 187 1.47 8.58 -1.51
N VAL A 188 0.74 7.67 -0.89
CA VAL A 188 -0.71 7.78 -0.69
C VAL A 188 -0.95 7.62 0.79
N MET A 189 -1.24 8.70 1.51
CA MET A 189 -1.46 8.66 2.95
C MET A 189 -2.39 7.50 3.33
N SER A 190 -1.89 6.65 4.24
CA SER A 190 -2.69 5.58 4.83
C SER A 190 -3.88 6.19 5.55
N ARG A 191 -5.08 5.65 5.35
CA ARG A 191 -6.28 6.07 6.08
C ARG A 191 -6.67 5.06 7.15
N GLY A 192 -6.05 3.89 7.13
CA GLY A 192 -6.38 2.83 8.05
C GLY A 192 -5.93 3.12 9.46
N SER A 193 -6.71 2.62 10.42
CA SER A 193 -6.41 2.70 11.85
C SER A 193 -6.43 1.32 12.46
N ILE A 194 -5.59 1.12 13.46
CA ILE A 194 -5.49 -0.12 14.21
C ILE A 194 -5.48 0.16 15.72
N ILE A 195 -6.14 -0.70 16.48
CA ILE A 195 -6.08 -0.75 17.93
C ILE A 195 -6.01 -2.21 18.40
N GLY A 196 -5.32 -2.47 19.50
CA GLY A 196 -5.23 -3.79 20.10
C GLY A 196 -3.88 -4.02 20.74
N PRO A 197 -3.67 -5.14 21.45
CA PRO A 197 -2.45 -5.38 22.21
C PRO A 197 -1.25 -5.74 21.29
N VAL A 198 -0.92 -4.89 20.32
CA VAL A 198 0.10 -5.07 19.29
C VAL A 198 1.04 -3.87 19.21
N LEU A 199 2.33 -4.15 19.00
CA LEU A 199 3.35 -3.18 18.64
C LEU A 199 3.93 -3.51 17.27
N PHE A 200 4.18 -2.47 16.50
CA PHE A 200 4.89 -2.53 15.23
C PHE A 200 6.28 -1.95 15.40
N LYS A 201 7.29 -2.64 14.85
CA LYS A 201 8.60 -2.04 14.59
C LYS A 201 8.66 -1.66 13.10
N VAL A 202 8.82 -0.38 12.80
CA VAL A 202 8.99 0.17 11.46
C VAL A 202 10.46 0.57 11.27
N GLY A 203 11.17 -0.12 10.39
CA GLY A 203 12.61 0.08 10.19
C GLY A 203 13.43 -0.15 11.46
N GLU A 204 14.59 0.51 11.57
CA GLU A 204 15.56 0.22 12.63
C GLU A 204 15.14 0.74 14.02
N ASP A 205 14.46 1.90 14.10
CA ASP A 205 14.29 2.64 15.36
C ASP A 205 12.85 3.01 15.76
N VAL A 206 11.84 2.83 14.88
CA VAL A 206 10.49 3.34 15.17
C VAL A 206 9.58 2.25 15.72
N MET A 207 9.19 2.37 16.98
CA MET A 207 8.20 1.51 17.63
C MET A 207 6.85 2.20 17.72
N ILE A 208 5.80 1.57 17.17
CA ILE A 208 4.42 2.07 17.21
C ILE A 208 3.60 1.15 18.07
N ASP A 209 3.05 1.71 19.14
CA ASP A 209 2.22 1.00 20.11
C ASP A 209 0.73 1.26 19.86
N ALA A 210 0.01 0.23 19.39
CA ALA A 210 -1.43 0.27 19.13
C ALA A 210 -2.28 -0.17 20.34
N SER A 211 -1.66 -0.46 21.49
CA SER A 211 -2.36 -1.01 22.65
C SER A 211 -3.06 0.01 23.54
N LEU A 212 -2.61 1.27 23.49
CA LEU A 212 -3.14 2.33 24.34
C LEU A 212 -4.25 3.15 23.65
N ARG A 213 -4.14 3.32 22.34
CA ARG A 213 -5.06 4.09 21.52
C ARG A 213 -5.02 3.59 20.09
N ALA A 214 -6.07 3.91 19.34
CA ALA A 214 -6.05 3.72 17.90
C ALA A 214 -4.89 4.53 17.30
N VAL A 215 -4.08 3.87 16.50
CA VAL A 215 -2.97 4.47 15.75
C VAL A 215 -3.21 4.28 14.26
N GLN A 216 -2.75 5.24 13.48
CA GLN A 216 -2.78 5.14 12.03
C GLN A 216 -1.82 4.03 11.58
N ILE A 217 -2.25 3.20 10.64
CA ILE A 217 -1.42 2.15 10.06
C ILE A 217 -0.26 2.82 9.31
N PRO A 218 1.00 2.40 9.53
CA PRO A 218 2.15 2.96 8.85
C PRO A 218 1.97 2.93 7.33
N HIS A 219 2.28 4.06 6.69
CA HIS A 219 2.23 4.16 5.22
C HIS A 219 3.18 3.15 4.57
N ASP A 220 4.40 3.09 5.09
CA ASP A 220 5.44 2.15 4.67
C ASP A 220 5.29 0.80 5.37
N ILE A 221 4.12 0.18 5.22
CA ILE A 221 3.81 -1.12 5.85
C ILE A 221 4.84 -2.20 5.47
N HIS A 222 5.50 -2.06 4.32
CA HIS A 222 6.54 -2.97 3.86
C HIS A 222 7.77 -2.96 4.81
N LEU A 223 8.12 -1.82 5.40
CA LEU A 223 9.20 -1.65 6.38
C LEU A 223 8.85 -2.16 7.80
N VAL A 224 7.65 -2.70 8.00
CA VAL A 224 7.28 -3.31 9.28
C VAL A 224 7.93 -4.68 9.38
N ASP A 225 9.05 -4.76 10.07
CA ASP A 225 9.86 -5.99 10.15
C ASP A 225 9.40 -6.91 11.28
N HIS A 226 8.84 -6.33 12.34
CA HIS A 226 8.42 -7.10 13.52
C HIS A 226 7.08 -6.64 14.08
N ILE A 227 6.26 -7.63 14.47
CA ILE A 227 4.99 -7.46 15.15
C ILE A 227 5.07 -8.17 16.49
N LYS A 228 4.91 -7.44 17.61
CA LYS A 228 4.95 -7.99 18.97
C LYS A 228 3.58 -7.85 19.63
N LEU A 229 3.08 -8.92 20.23
CA LEU A 229 1.87 -8.86 21.06
C LEU A 229 2.23 -8.55 22.52
N LYS A 230 1.46 -7.68 23.17
CA LYS A 230 1.56 -7.44 24.63
C LYS A 230 0.75 -8.43 25.45
N LYS A 231 -0.29 -8.99 24.85
CA LYS A 231 -1.24 -9.92 25.49
C LYS A 231 -1.69 -10.96 24.47
N PRO A 232 -2.15 -12.14 24.90
CA PRO A 232 -2.79 -13.10 24.02
C PRO A 232 -3.94 -12.44 23.24
N VAL A 233 -4.02 -12.73 21.94
CA VAL A 233 -5.08 -12.23 21.05
C VAL A 233 -5.92 -13.40 20.59
N SER A 234 -7.24 -13.28 20.69
CA SER A 234 -8.21 -14.29 20.29
C SER A 234 -8.47 -14.26 18.78
N PHE A 235 -8.56 -13.05 18.20
CA PHE A 235 -8.85 -12.82 16.79
C PHE A 235 -8.50 -11.39 16.35
N VAL A 236 -8.46 -11.19 15.04
CA VAL A 236 -8.40 -9.88 14.39
C VAL A 236 -9.78 -9.55 13.81
N LEU A 237 -10.28 -8.34 14.04
CA LEU A 237 -11.55 -7.84 13.52
C LEU A 237 -11.31 -6.67 12.58
N VAL A 238 -11.62 -6.86 11.31
CA VAL A 238 -11.57 -5.82 10.28
C VAL A 238 -12.95 -5.18 10.17
N VAL A 239 -13.04 -3.88 10.42
CA VAL A 239 -14.29 -3.11 10.42
C VAL A 239 -14.27 -2.13 9.26
N GLU A 240 -15.29 -2.18 8.41
CA GLU A 240 -15.41 -1.26 7.28
C GLU A 240 -15.57 0.20 7.75
N LYS A 241 -16.61 0.47 8.55
CA LYS A 241 -17.02 1.83 8.90
C LYS A 241 -16.23 2.37 10.08
N LEU A 242 -15.64 3.55 9.90
CA LEU A 242 -14.92 4.26 10.96
C LEU A 242 -15.82 4.55 12.18
N SER A 243 -17.11 4.84 11.98
CA SER A 243 -18.04 5.07 13.08
C SER A 243 -18.21 3.84 13.99
N ILE A 244 -18.29 2.65 13.40
CA ILE A 244 -18.38 1.38 14.14
C ILE A 244 -17.05 1.07 14.81
N PHE A 245 -15.92 1.32 14.13
CA PHE A 245 -14.60 1.22 14.74
C PHE A 245 -14.47 2.09 16.00
N ASN A 246 -14.84 3.37 15.90
CA ASN A 246 -14.79 4.31 17.02
C ASN A 246 -15.72 3.89 18.17
N MET A 247 -16.91 3.38 17.84
CA MET A 247 -17.83 2.82 18.84
C MET A 247 -17.19 1.64 19.59
N LEU A 248 -16.58 0.68 18.89
CA LEU A 248 -15.91 -0.47 19.50
C LEU A 248 -14.69 -0.08 20.33
N VAL A 249 -13.94 0.92 19.89
CA VAL A 249 -12.83 1.52 20.65
C VAL A 249 -13.36 2.09 21.97
N ASN A 250 -14.43 2.90 21.92
CA ASN A 250 -15.04 3.52 23.10
C ASN A 250 -15.61 2.49 24.09
N LEU A 251 -16.12 1.36 23.57
CA LEU A 251 -16.59 0.24 24.38
C LEU A 251 -15.45 -0.64 24.92
N ASN A 252 -14.19 -0.30 24.65
CA ASN A 252 -13.01 -1.11 24.97
C ASN A 252 -13.14 -2.56 24.50
N PHE A 253 -13.77 -2.79 23.34
CA PHE A 253 -14.04 -4.12 22.81
C PHE A 253 -12.75 -4.95 22.64
N HIS A 254 -11.68 -4.28 22.17
CA HIS A 254 -10.34 -4.84 22.02
C HIS A 254 -9.74 -5.35 23.34
N VAL A 255 -10.08 -4.74 24.47
CA VAL A 255 -9.64 -5.16 25.81
C VAL A 255 -10.52 -6.29 26.33
N THR A 256 -11.85 -6.16 26.23
CA THR A 256 -12.80 -7.14 26.79
C THR A 256 -12.75 -8.49 26.08
N HIS A 257 -12.50 -8.50 24.77
CA HIS A 257 -12.45 -9.71 23.95
C HIS A 257 -11.02 -10.14 23.58
N ASN A 258 -10.00 -9.42 24.07
CA ASN A 258 -8.59 -9.62 23.72
C ASN A 258 -8.40 -9.74 22.19
N CYS A 259 -8.85 -8.73 21.45
CA CYS A 259 -8.79 -8.73 19.98
C CYS A 259 -8.05 -7.52 19.43
N ILE A 260 -7.60 -7.64 18.18
CA ILE A 260 -7.07 -6.52 17.41
C ILE A 260 -8.20 -6.04 16.50
N ILE A 261 -8.48 -4.74 16.48
CA ILE A 261 -9.46 -4.13 15.60
C ILE A 261 -8.74 -3.25 14.58
N ILE A 262 -9.05 -3.44 13.31
CA ILE A 262 -8.52 -2.67 12.19
C ILE A 262 -9.68 -2.06 11.42
N THR A 263 -9.51 -0.84 10.91
CA THR A 263 -10.41 -0.27 9.92
C THR A 263 -9.63 0.31 8.74
N GLY A 264 -10.18 0.15 7.54
CA GLY A 264 -9.71 0.84 6.33
C GLY A 264 -10.40 2.19 6.07
N CYS A 265 -11.34 2.59 6.94
CA CYS A 265 -12.23 3.74 6.74
C CYS A 265 -13.01 3.67 5.42
N GLY A 266 -13.75 2.57 5.22
CA GLY A 266 -14.37 2.17 3.95
C GLY A 266 -13.45 1.26 3.14
N LYS A 267 -13.31 1.51 1.83
CA LYS A 267 -12.44 0.72 0.95
C LYS A 267 -10.98 0.75 1.43
N PRO A 268 -10.40 -0.41 1.82
CA PRO A 268 -9.08 -0.46 2.44
C PRO A 268 -8.00 -0.08 1.41
N ASP A 269 -7.03 0.71 1.86
CA ASP A 269 -5.84 1.04 1.07
C ASP A 269 -4.78 -0.08 1.13
N MET A 270 -3.72 0.07 0.34
CA MET A 270 -2.64 -0.93 0.27
C MET A 270 -1.94 -1.13 1.62
N ALA A 271 -1.79 -0.07 2.42
CA ALA A 271 -1.19 -0.15 3.74
C ALA A 271 -2.04 -0.98 4.70
N THR A 272 -3.36 -0.74 4.72
CA THR A 272 -4.33 -1.48 5.53
C THR A 272 -4.37 -2.95 5.11
N ARG A 273 -4.44 -3.24 3.81
CA ARG A 273 -4.41 -4.62 3.29
C ARG A 273 -3.12 -5.33 3.67
N GLY A 274 -1.97 -4.67 3.53
CA GLY A 274 -0.68 -5.19 3.94
C GLY A 274 -0.59 -5.47 5.44
N ALA A 275 -1.20 -4.62 6.28
CA ALA A 275 -1.23 -4.82 7.72
C ALA A 275 -2.08 -6.03 8.12
N VAL A 276 -3.26 -6.18 7.51
CA VAL A 276 -4.13 -7.36 7.73
C VAL A 276 -3.42 -8.65 7.28
N PHE A 277 -2.79 -8.62 6.10
CA PHE A 277 -1.99 -9.74 5.60
C PHE A 277 -0.87 -10.12 6.57
N LYS A 278 -0.07 -9.14 7.01
CA LYS A 278 1.01 -9.36 7.98
C LYS A 278 0.49 -9.91 9.31
N LEU A 279 -0.66 -9.43 9.81
CA LEU A 279 -1.24 -9.96 11.04
C LEU A 279 -1.74 -11.39 10.89
N ASN A 280 -2.47 -11.69 9.82
CA ASN A 280 -2.94 -13.05 9.54
C ASN A 280 -1.78 -14.05 9.40
N TYR A 281 -0.67 -13.58 8.86
CA TYR A 281 0.50 -14.39 8.61
C TYR A 281 1.38 -14.57 9.86
N CYS A 282 1.66 -13.49 10.59
CA CYS A 282 2.52 -13.52 11.77
C CYS A 282 1.80 -14.06 13.01
N LEU A 283 0.46 -13.97 13.07
CA LEU A 283 -0.33 -14.40 14.21
C LEU A 283 -1.21 -15.58 13.82
N PRO A 284 -1.19 -16.70 14.56
CA PRO A 284 -2.03 -17.87 14.30
C PRO A 284 -3.47 -17.63 14.81
N VAL A 285 -4.09 -16.52 14.41
CA VAL A 285 -5.43 -16.11 14.84
C VAL A 285 -6.31 -15.86 13.63
N LYS A 286 -7.61 -16.11 13.79
CA LYS A 286 -8.57 -15.88 12.71
C LYS A 286 -8.79 -14.38 12.48
N VAL A 287 -8.92 -14.00 11.21
CA VAL A 287 -9.34 -12.66 10.79
C VAL A 287 -10.82 -12.71 10.44
N TYR A 288 -11.62 -11.88 11.10
CA TYR A 288 -13.04 -11.68 10.82
C TYR A 288 -13.25 -10.31 10.20
N ILE A 289 -14.24 -10.19 9.31
CA ILE A 289 -14.65 -8.91 8.73
C ILE A 289 -16.06 -8.55 9.20
N LEU A 290 -16.27 -7.27 9.48
CA LEU A 290 -17.56 -6.66 9.78
C LEU A 290 -17.79 -5.53 8.79
N ALA A 291 -18.64 -5.80 7.80
CA ALA A 291 -19.00 -4.90 6.70
C ALA A 291 -20.52 -4.90 6.53
N ASP A 292 -21.04 -3.90 5.82
CA ASP A 292 -22.45 -3.88 5.43
C ASP A 292 -22.76 -5.03 4.45
N LEU A 293 -24.02 -5.49 4.45
CA LEU A 293 -24.48 -6.53 3.51
C LEU A 293 -24.91 -5.89 2.17
N ASP A 294 -23.97 -5.25 1.50
CA ASP A 294 -24.16 -4.69 0.16
C ASP A 294 -22.97 -5.02 -0.79
N LEU A 295 -23.07 -4.59 -2.05
CA LEU A 295 -22.04 -4.87 -3.06
C LEU A 295 -20.69 -4.24 -2.70
N ASP A 296 -20.70 -3.10 -2.00
CA ASP A 296 -19.48 -2.42 -1.58
C ASP A 296 -18.82 -3.16 -0.41
N GLY A 297 -19.59 -3.63 0.57
CA GLY A 297 -19.13 -4.48 1.67
C GLY A 297 -18.56 -5.82 1.17
N LEU A 298 -19.20 -6.44 0.17
CA LEU A 298 -18.66 -7.62 -0.52
C LEU A 298 -17.34 -7.29 -1.24
N GLN A 299 -17.24 -6.13 -1.90
CA GLN A 299 -16.00 -5.71 -2.56
C GLN A 299 -14.86 -5.45 -1.56
N ILE A 300 -15.17 -5.12 -0.31
CA ILE A 300 -14.17 -4.95 0.75
C ILE A 300 -13.65 -6.31 1.25
N TYR A 301 -14.49 -7.34 1.20
CA TYR A 301 -14.12 -8.71 1.54
C TYR A 301 -13.26 -9.40 0.48
N LEU A 302 -13.58 -9.18 -0.82
CA LEU A 302 -12.88 -9.76 -1.98
C LEU A 302 -11.56 -9.05 -2.29
#